data_AF-A0A260SIW7-F1
#
_entry.id   AF-A0A260SIW7-F1
#
_cell.length_a   1.000
_cell.length_b   1.000
_cell.length_c   1.000
_cell.angle_alpha   90.00
_cell.angle_beta   90.00
_cell.angle_gamma   90.00
#
_symmetry.space_group_name_H-M   'P 1'
#
loop_
_entity.id
_entity.type
_entity.pdbx_description
1 polymer ?
#
loop_
_entity_poly.entity_id
_entity_poly.type
_entity_poly.pdbx_seq_one_letter_code
_entity_poly.pdbx_strand_id
1 'polypeptide(L)' 'MGDVVDVVRPESGVCAGTIVEDFIDVLSASNDLGRDWAQPRRWAVALETGVLVFVDDADLDDADLAEGDTDDAPRKR' A
#
# COMPACT_ATOMS: atom_id res chain seq x y z
N MET A 1 -9.95 6.27 2.12
CA MET A 1 -9.80 6.85 0.75
C MET A 1 -9.16 8.21 0.91
N GLY A 2 -7.99 8.41 0.32
CA GLY A 2 -7.12 9.54 0.62
C GLY A 2 -6.00 9.24 1.61
N ASP A 3 -5.88 7.99 2.05
CA ASP A 3 -4.84 7.54 2.98
C ASP A 3 -3.50 7.43 2.23
N VAL A 4 -2.45 8.00 2.81
CA VAL A 4 -1.09 7.95 2.25
C VAL A 4 -0.43 6.67 2.72
N VAL A 5 0.11 5.91 1.77
CA VAL A 5 0.70 4.59 2.00
C VAL A 5 1.99 4.44 1.23
N ASP A 6 2.87 3.61 1.75
CA ASP A 6 4.06 3.15 1.05
C ASP A 6 3.74 1.83 0.34
N VAL A 7 4.08 1.76 -0.94
CA VAL A 7 3.88 0.58 -1.79
C VAL A 7 5.21 -0.13 -2.00
N VAL A 8 5.33 -1.36 -1.52
CA VAL A 8 6.53 -2.19 -1.69
C VAL A 8 6.45 -2.92 -3.03
N ARG A 9 7.38 -2.62 -3.94
CA ARG A 9 7.49 -3.31 -5.24
C ARG A 9 8.80 -4.10 -5.35
N PRO A 10 8.75 -5.40 -5.67
CA PRO A 10 9.95 -6.26 -5.70
C PRO A 10 11.06 -5.76 -6.64
N GLU A 11 10.67 -5.13 -7.74
CA GLU A 11 11.55 -4.70 -8.83
C GLU A 11 11.84 -3.19 -8.82
N SER A 12 11.10 -2.40 -8.04
CA SER A 12 11.16 -0.93 -8.07
C SER A 12 11.44 -0.30 -6.70
N GLY A 13 11.42 -1.07 -5.62
CA GLY A 13 11.57 -0.57 -4.26
C GLY A 13 10.26 -0.02 -3.69
N VAL A 14 10.37 0.81 -2.66
CA VAL A 14 9.22 1.43 -1.97
C VAL A 14 8.83 2.72 -2.67
N CYS A 15 7.53 2.92 -2.88
CA CYS A 15 6.98 4.12 -3.52
C CYS A 15 5.79 4.65 -2.73
N ALA A 16 5.83 5.92 -2.36
CA ALA A 16 4.69 6.59 -1.74
C ALA A 16 3.52 6.77 -2.73
N GLY A 17 2.30 6.69 -2.21
CA GLY A 17 1.09 6.92 -2.96
C GLY A 17 -0.12 7.14 -2.07
N THR A 18 -1.27 7.35 -2.72
CA THR A 18 -2.55 7.56 -2.04
C THR A 18 -3.55 6.50 -2.47
N ILE A 19 -4.23 5.88 -1.50
CA ILE A 19 -5.33 4.95 -1.80
C ILE A 19 -6.49 5.73 -2.40
N VAL A 20 -6.85 5.37 -3.63
CA VAL A 20 -7.95 5.97 -4.38
C VAL A 20 -9.19 5.10 -4.48
N GLU A 21 -9.10 3.78 -4.22
CA GLU A 21 -10.27 2.87 -4.19
C GLU A 21 -9.98 1.57 -3.41
N ASP A 22 -11.02 1.01 -2.77
CA ASP A 22 -11.05 -0.31 -2.12
C ASP A 22 -11.98 -1.27 -2.88
N PHE A 23 -11.44 -2.37 -3.39
CA PHE A 23 -12.15 -3.39 -4.16
C PHE A 23 -12.52 -4.64 -3.35
N ILE A 24 -12.56 -4.59 -2.02
CA ILE A 24 -12.89 -5.75 -1.17
C ILE A 24 -14.22 -6.42 -1.53
N ASP A 25 -15.22 -5.65 -1.94
CA ASP A 25 -16.53 -6.16 -2.34
C ASP A 25 -16.46 -6.94 -3.67
N VAL A 26 -15.57 -6.55 -4.58
CA VAL A 26 -15.35 -7.22 -5.87
C VAL A 26 -14.57 -8.52 -5.66
N LEU A 27 -13.61 -8.53 -4.73
CA LEU A 27 -12.86 -9.73 -4.35
C LEU A 27 -13.78 -10.85 -3.82
N SER A 28 -14.72 -10.49 -2.96
CA SER A 28 -15.69 -11.45 -2.39
C SER A 28 -16.53 -12.14 -3.46
N ALA A 29 -16.89 -11.44 -4.55
CA ALA A 29 -17.61 -12.02 -5.68
C ALA A 29 -16.71 -12.85 -6.62
N SER A 30 -15.39 -12.64 -6.58
CA SER A 30 -14.44 -13.27 -7.50
C SER A 30 -14.01 -14.66 -7.04
N ASN A 31 -14.01 -14.92 -5.73
CA ASN A 31 -13.65 -16.22 -5.15
C ASN A 31 -14.61 -17.35 -5.61
N ASP A 32 -15.85 -17.00 -5.97
CA ASP A 32 -16.86 -17.95 -6.47
C ASP A 32 -16.68 -18.31 -7.95
N LEU A 33 -15.78 -17.64 -8.69
CA LEU A 33 -15.61 -17.80 -10.14
C LEU A 33 -14.48 -18.75 -10.54
N GLY A 34 -13.74 -19.33 -9.57
CA GLY A 34 -12.66 -20.28 -9.85
C GLY A 34 -11.50 -19.69 -10.65
N ARG A 35 -11.27 -18.37 -10.57
CA ARG A 35 -10.17 -17.66 -11.24
C ARG A 35 -8.97 -17.51 -10.30
N ASP A 36 -8.27 -18.62 -10.09
CA ASP A 36 -6.99 -18.67 -9.39
C ASP A 36 -5.84 -18.01 -10.17
N TRP A 37 -5.94 -17.93 -11.50
CA TRP A 37 -4.96 -17.33 -12.40
C TRP A 37 -5.00 -15.80 -12.52
N ALA A 38 -6.03 -15.15 -11.99
CA ALA A 38 -6.19 -13.69 -12.02
C ALA A 38 -6.93 -13.21 -10.77
N GLN A 39 -6.30 -13.39 -9.61
CA GLN A 39 -6.82 -12.83 -8.37
C GLN A 39 -6.79 -11.30 -8.48
N PRO A 40 -7.94 -10.61 -8.34
CA PRO A 40 -7.94 -9.16 -8.28
C PRO A 40 -7.11 -8.73 -7.06
N ARG A 41 -6.53 -7.54 -7.13
CA ARG A 41 -5.87 -6.94 -5.98
C ARG A 41 -6.78 -5.90 -5.34
N ARG A 42 -6.78 -5.82 -4.02
CA ARG A 42 -7.76 -5.05 -3.26
C ARG A 42 -7.69 -3.54 -3.50
N TRP A 43 -6.49 -2.97 -3.53
CA TRP A 43 -6.32 -1.53 -3.46
C TRP A 43 -5.93 -0.96 -4.81
N ALA A 44 -6.54 0.17 -5.19
CA ALA A 44 -5.94 1.05 -6.18
C ALA A 44 -5.22 2.19 -5.48
N VAL A 45 -3.94 2.36 -5.82
CA VAL A 45 -3.08 3.40 -5.27
C VAL A 45 -2.56 4.28 -6.41
N ALA A 46 -2.79 5.58 -6.30
CA ALA A 46 -2.16 6.56 -7.17
C ALA A 46 -0.79 6.90 -6.58
N LEU A 47 0.29 6.44 -7.24
CA LEU A 47 1.65 6.79 -6.85
C LEU A 47 1.90 8.27 -7.13
N GLU A 48 2.83 8.88 -6.39
CA GLU A 48 3.24 10.28 -6.62
C GLU A 48 3.82 10.51 -8.04
N THR A 49 4.32 9.44 -8.66
CA THR A 49 4.78 9.44 -10.06
C THR A 49 3.64 9.62 -11.08
N GLY A 50 2.38 9.57 -10.64
CA GLY A 50 1.18 9.62 -11.48
C GLY A 50 0.75 8.26 -12.04
N VAL A 51 1.43 7.17 -11.67
CA VAL A 51 1.08 5.81 -12.07
C VAL A 51 0.05 5.23 -11.12
N LEU A 52 -1.02 4.65 -11.68
CA LEU A 52 -1.99 3.86 -10.92
C LEU A 52 -1.48 2.42 -10.78
N VAL A 53 -1.38 1.94 -9.55
CA VAL A 53 -1.02 0.55 -9.24
C VAL A 53 -2.12 -0.15 -8.48
N PHE A 54 -2.22 -1.46 -8.66
CA PHE A 54 -3.12 -2.32 -7.90
C PHE A 54 -2.29 -3.22 -6.99
N VAL A 55 -2.67 -3.29 -5.71
CA VAL A 55 -1.88 -3.94 -4.66
C VAL A 55 -2.78 -4.58 -3.60
N ASP A 56 -2.25 -5.56 -2.89
CA ASP A 56 -2.93 -6.18 -1.75
C ASP A 56 -2.35 -5.65 -0.43
N ASP A 57 -2.96 -6.04 0.70
CA ASP A 57 -2.53 -5.60 2.03
C ASP A 57 -1.05 -5.94 2.32
N ALA A 58 -0.50 -7.01 1.72
CA ALA A 58 0.89 -7.42 1.89
C ALA A 58 1.91 -6.51 1.17
N ASP A 59 1.45 -5.68 0.24
CA ASP A 59 2.26 -4.77 -0.56
C ASP A 59 2.18 -3.32 -0.01
N LEU A 60 1.40 -3.07 1.04
CA LEU A 60 1.19 -1.76 1.66
C LEU A 60 1.85 -1.67 3.03
N ASP A 61 2.54 -0.57 3.27
CA ASP A 61 3.01 -0.13 4.59
C ASP A 61 2.38 1.23 4.95
N ASP A 62 2.13 1.44 6.25
CA ASP A 62 1.66 2.73 6.76
C ASP A 62 2.81 3.76 6.67
N ALA A 63 2.65 4.77 5.81
CA ALA A 63 3.66 5.81 5.58
C ALA A 63 3.99 6.62 6.87
N ASP A 64 3.09 6.62 7.85
CA ASP A 64 3.21 7.36 9.11
C ASP A 64 4.08 6.64 10.18
N LEU A 65 4.54 5.41 9.93
CA LEU A 65 5.37 4.66 10.89
C LEU A 65 6.89 4.86 10.71
N ALA A 66 7.33 5.71 9.77
CA ALA A 66 8.75 5.95 9.53
C ALA A 66 9.39 7.01 10.47
N GLU A 67 8.61 7.80 11.22
CA GLU A 67 9.12 8.90 12.05
C GLU A 67 8.69 8.72 13.52
N GLY A 68 9.48 7.99 14.31
CA GLY A 68 9.14 7.84 15.73
C GLY A 68 10.09 7.09 16.67
N ASP A 69 11.27 6.63 16.24
CA ASP A 69 12.27 6.08 17.17
C ASP A 69 13.68 6.56 16.81
N THR A 70 13.92 7.86 16.93
CA THR A 70 15.25 8.36 17.28
C THR A 70 15.12 9.01 18.63
N ASP A 71 15.35 8.24 19.69
CA ASP A 71 15.63 8.72 21.03
C ASP A 71 16.90 9.59 21.00
N ASP A 72 16.75 10.86 20.56
CA ASP A 72 17.71 11.93 20.79
C ASP A 72 17.61 12.35 22.27
N ALA A 73 18.21 11.54 23.14
CA ALA A 73 18.40 11.93 24.53
C ALA A 73 19.50 13.02 24.60
N PRO A 74 19.25 14.17 25.25
CA PRO A 74 20.18 15.29 25.24
C PRO A 74 21.44 14.94 26.04
N ARG A 75 22.62 15.07 25.41
CA ARG A 75 23.92 15.10 26.10
C ARG A 75 23.96 16.30 27.05
N LYS A 76 23.72 16.06 28.35
CA LYS A 76 24.05 17.03 29.39
C LYS A 76 25.57 17.13 29.50
N ARG A 77 26.06 18.37 29.40
CA ARG A 77 27.47 18.79 29.48
C ARG A 77 28.10 18.51 30.84
#